data_AF-A0A5J4QTQ9-F1
#
_entry.id   AF-A0A5J4QTQ9-F1
#
_cell.length_a   1.000
_cell.length_b   1.000
_cell.length_c   1.000
_cell.angle_alpha   90.00
_cell.angle_beta   90.00
_cell.angle_gamma   90.00
#
_symmetry.space_group_name_H-M   'P 1'
#
loop_
_entity.id
_entity.type
_entity.pdbx_description
1 polymer ?
#
loop_
_entity_poly.entity_id
_entity_poly.type
_entity_poly.pdbx_seq_one_letter_code
_entity_poly.pdbx_strand_id
1 'polypeptide(L)'
;MKRLIIIVEGQTEEMFVKEILAPHLREKGLLNVVPIKIATSSQCKGGFVNYQHLKNDVLKRIRETDVVISTFVDYFRIPNNIPKLHKLPSPS
;
A
#
# COMPACT_ATOMS: atom_id res chain seq x y z
N MET A 1 8.22 -4.84 -18.81
CA MET A 1 8.50 -3.51 -18.21
C MET A 1 7.92 -3.55 -16.80
N LYS A 2 8.78 -3.46 -15.77
CA LYS A 2 8.38 -3.68 -14.37
C LYS A 2 7.27 -2.73 -13.93
N ARG A 3 6.14 -3.28 -13.48
CA ARG A 3 5.03 -2.50 -12.90
C ARG A 3 5.21 -2.36 -11.40
N LEU A 4 5.22 -1.13 -10.90
CA LEU A 4 5.20 -0.85 -9.47
C LEU A 4 3.74 -0.74 -9.00
N ILE A 5 3.30 -1.70 -8.21
CA ILE A 5 2.03 -1.67 -7.50
C ILE A 5 2.26 -1.08 -6.11
N ILE A 6 1.54 -0.02 -5.76
CA ILE A 6 1.57 0.57 -4.42
C ILE A 6 0.23 0.29 -3.75
N ILE A 7 0.22 -0.56 -2.73
CA ILE A 7 -0.99 -0.84 -1.97
C ILE A 7 -1.21 0.28 -0.97
N VAL A 8 -2.36 0.95 -1.04
CA VAL A 8 -2.71 2.14 -0.24
C VAL A 8 -3.89 1.87 0.68
N GLU A 9 -3.97 2.54 1.84
CA GLU A 9 -5.09 2.31 2.78
C GLU A 9 -6.41 2.95 2.35
N GLY A 10 -6.34 4.10 1.67
CA GLY A 10 -7.47 4.99 1.48
C GLY A 10 -7.40 5.80 0.19
N GLN A 11 -8.42 6.64 0.01
CA GLN A 11 -8.57 7.47 -1.19
C GLN A 11 -7.57 8.62 -1.24
N THR A 12 -7.21 9.20 -0.10
CA THR A 12 -6.24 10.30 -0.03
C THR A 12 -4.87 9.84 -0.49
N GLU A 13 -4.44 8.67 -0.01
CA GLU A 13 -3.17 8.03 -0.35
C GLU A 13 -3.17 7.58 -1.82
N GLU A 14 -4.29 7.05 -2.31
CA GLU A 14 -4.46 6.72 -3.73
C GLU A 14 -4.25 7.95 -4.61
N MET A 15 -4.86 9.08 -4.24
CA MET A 15 -4.73 10.33 -4.98
C MET A 15 -3.31 10.89 -4.90
N PHE A 16 -2.67 10.84 -3.73
CA PHE A 16 -1.26 11.21 -3.57
C PHE A 16 -0.36 10.40 -4.51
N VAL A 17 -0.60 9.08 -4.60
CA VAL A 17 0.19 8.24 -5.50
C VAL A 17 -0.05 8.60 -6.97
N LYS A 18 -1.29 8.82 -7.39
CA LYS A 18 -1.62 9.15 -8.79
C LYS A 18 -1.09 10.51 -9.22
N GLU A 19 -1.32 11.53 -8.39
CA GLU A 19 -1.12 12.93 -8.78
C GLU A 19 0.29 13.44 -8.46
N ILE A 20 0.99 12.83 -7.50
CA ILE A 20 2.29 13.34 -7.03
C ILE A 20 3.38 12.29 -7.20
N LEU A 21 3.22 11.12 -6.58
CA LEU A 21 4.31 10.13 -6.53
C LEU A 21 4.59 9.50 -7.91
N ALA A 22 3.55 9.12 -8.65
CA ALA A 22 3.71 8.48 -9.96
C ALA A 22 4.39 9.43 -10.98
N PRO A 23 3.99 10.72 -11.11
CA PRO A 23 4.73 11.68 -11.93
C PRO A 23 6.21 11.80 -11.54
N HIS A 24 6.50 11.94 -10.24
CA HIS A 24 7.89 12.03 -9.73
C HIS A 24 8.73 10.79 -10.04
N LEU A 25 8.15 9.60 -9.90
CA LEU A 25 8.84 8.34 -10.20
C LEU A 25 9.03 8.14 -11.72
N ARG A 26 8.08 8.61 -12.52
CA ARG A 26 8.18 8.58 -13.99
C ARG A 26 9.37 9.38 -14.49
N GLU A 27 9.63 10.55 -13.91
CA GLU A 27 10.83 11.36 -14.21
C GLU A 27 12.13 10.61 -13.90
N LYS A 28 12.09 9.64 -12.98
CA LYS A 28 13.23 8.78 -12.61
C LYS A 28 13.28 7.46 -13.41
N GLY A 29 12.45 7.31 -14.45
CA GLY A 29 12.42 6.13 -15.32
C GLY A 29 11.47 5.02 -14.89
N LEU A 30 10.70 5.20 -13.80
CA LEU A 30 9.65 4.25 -13.38
C LEU A 30 8.32 4.65 -14.02
N LEU A 31 8.08 4.14 -15.23
CA LEU A 31 6.97 4.59 -16.07
C LEU A 31 5.58 4.02 -15.68
N ASN A 32 5.54 2.94 -14.90
CA ASN A 32 4.31 2.19 -14.63
C ASN A 32 4.08 2.03 -13.12
N VAL A 33 3.50 3.06 -12.50
CA VAL A 33 3.16 3.10 -11.07
C VAL A 33 1.64 3.08 -10.92
N VAL A 34 1.12 2.10 -10.20
CA VAL A 34 -0.33 1.88 -10.04
C VAL A 34 -0.67 1.75 -8.56
N PRO A 35 -1.47 2.68 -7.99
CA PRO A 35 -2.00 2.50 -6.66
C PRO A 35 -3.16 1.52 -6.65
N ILE A 36 -3.27 0.73 -5.59
CA ILE A 36 -4.37 -0.20 -5.33
C ILE A 36 -4.81 -0.02 -3.89
N LYS A 37 -6.08 0.34 -3.68
CA LYS A 37 -6.63 0.45 -2.34
C LYS A 37 -6.83 -0.93 -1.69
N ILE A 38 -6.47 -1.07 -0.43
CA ILE A 38 -6.73 -2.28 0.37
C ILE A 38 -8.24 -2.53 0.40
N ALA A 39 -8.66 -3.75 0.13
CA ALA A 39 -10.05 -4.14 0.26
C ALA A 39 -10.44 -4.22 1.76
N THR A 40 -10.88 -3.10 2.34
CA THR A 40 -11.48 -3.09 3.68
C THR A 40 -12.98 -3.39 3.56
N SER A 41 -13.51 -4.20 4.47
CA SER A 41 -14.94 -4.51 4.52
C SER A 41 -15.74 -3.22 4.74
N SER A 42 -16.82 -3.06 3.98
CA SER A 42 -17.69 -1.87 3.87
C SER A 42 -18.29 -1.34 5.19
N GLN A 43 -18.15 -2.06 6.30
CA GLN A 43 -18.70 -1.69 7.60
C GLN A 43 -17.72 -0.96 8.55
N CYS A 44 -16.42 -0.93 8.25
CA CYS A 44 -15.45 -0.26 9.12
C CYS A 44 -15.05 1.11 8.55
N LYS A 45 -15.32 2.17 9.33
CA LYS A 45 -14.98 3.56 9.03
C LYS A 45 -13.45 3.74 9.00
N GLY A 46 -12.82 3.51 7.85
CA GLY A 46 -11.47 3.94 7.52
C GLY A 46 -10.32 3.22 8.23
N GLY A 47 -9.15 3.22 7.58
CA GLY A 47 -7.87 2.82 8.15
C GLY A 47 -7.37 1.44 7.71
N PHE A 48 -6.06 1.25 7.84
CA PHE A 48 -5.39 -0.04 7.70
C PHE A 48 -5.73 -0.97 8.88
N VAL A 49 -6.98 -1.45 8.96
CA VAL A 49 -7.52 -2.10 10.17
C VAL A 49 -7.10 -3.55 10.36
N ASN A 50 -6.60 -4.21 9.30
CA ASN A 50 -6.26 -5.63 9.36
C ASN A 50 -5.12 -5.99 8.40
N TYR A 51 -4.01 -6.47 8.95
CA TYR A 51 -2.87 -6.96 8.19
C TYR A 51 -3.25 -8.06 7.19
N GLN A 52 -4.25 -8.88 7.50
CA GLN A 52 -4.67 -10.00 6.66
C GLN A 52 -5.19 -9.52 5.29
N HIS A 53 -5.86 -8.37 5.22
CA HIS A 53 -6.33 -7.81 3.94
C HIS A 53 -5.14 -7.41 3.06
N LEU A 54 -4.16 -6.69 3.64
CA LEU A 54 -2.92 -6.36 2.94
C LEU A 54 -2.18 -7.63 2.49
N LYS A 55 -2.02 -8.62 3.38
CA LYS A 55 -1.36 -9.88 3.05
C LYS A 55 -2.06 -10.58 1.87
N ASN A 56 -3.38 -10.64 1.86
CA ASN A 56 -4.15 -11.26 0.79
C ASN A 56 -3.96 -10.52 -0.54
N ASP A 57 -3.99 -9.19 -0.52
CA ASP A 57 -3.76 -8.37 -1.71
C ASP A 57 -2.33 -8.56 -2.23
N VAL A 58 -1.31 -8.52 -1.36
CA VAL A 58 0.09 -8.79 -1.72
C VAL A 58 0.22 -10.19 -2.35
N LEU A 59 -0.30 -11.23 -1.71
CA LEU A 59 -0.21 -12.61 -2.20
C LEU A 59 -0.93 -12.80 -3.53
N LYS A 60 -2.04 -12.07 -3.76
CA LYS A 60 -2.74 -12.10 -5.04
C LYS A 60 -1.90 -11.50 -6.16
N ARG A 61 -1.23 -10.37 -5.89
CA ARG A 61 -0.49 -9.59 -6.88
C ARG A 61 0.92 -10.07 -7.14
N ILE A 62 1.57 -10.69 -6.15
CA ILE A 62 2.94 -11.18 -6.32
C ILE A 62 3.03 -12.34 -7.32
N ARG A 63 1.88 -12.95 -7.66
CA ARG A 63 1.77 -13.97 -8.70
C ARG A 63 1.72 -13.39 -10.12
N GLU A 64 1.58 -12.07 -10.26
CA GLU A 64 1.64 -11.40 -11.55
C GLU A 64 3.09 -11.33 -12.04
N THR A 65 3.30 -11.43 -13.36
CA THR A 65 4.64 -11.37 -13.95
C THR A 65 5.15 -9.92 -13.99
N ASP A 66 6.45 -9.74 -13.73
CA ASP A 66 7.14 -8.45 -13.87
C ASP A 66 6.56 -7.33 -12.98
N VAL A 67 6.17 -7.68 -11.74
CA VAL A 67 5.60 -6.76 -10.75
C VAL A 67 6.55 -6.53 -9.58
N VAL A 68 6.63 -5.29 -9.12
CA VAL A 68 7.19 -4.90 -7.83
C VAL A 68 6.04 -4.39 -6.96
N ILE A 69 5.95 -4.88 -5.72
CA ILE A 69 4.92 -4.48 -4.78
C ILE A 69 5.55 -3.62 -3.70
N SER A 70 4.94 -2.46 -3.43
CA SER A 70 5.21 -1.59 -2.30
C SER A 70 3.91 -1.27 -1.57
N THR A 71 4.02 -0.63 -0.41
CA THR A 71 2.88 -0.25 0.44
C THR A 71 3.01 1.21 0.86
N PHE A 72 1.89 1.92 0.95
CA PHE A 72 1.82 3.27 1.50
C PHE A 72 0.60 3.36 2.43
N VAL A 73 0.87 3.24 3.73
CA VAL A 73 -0.13 3.10 4.80
C VAL A 73 0.22 4.02 5.95
N ASP A 74 -0.77 4.43 6.74
CA ASP A 74 -0.55 5.23 7.94
C ASP A 74 0.18 4.42 9.01
N TYR A 75 1.29 4.98 9.49
CA TYR A 75 2.11 4.41 10.55
C TYR A 75 1.41 4.41 11.91
N PHE A 76 0.63 5.45 12.21
CA PHE A 76 0.00 5.63 13.53
C PHE A 76 -1.26 4.78 13.70
N ARG A 77 -1.81 4.29 12.59
CA ARG A 77 -3.04 3.48 12.56
C ARG A 77 -2.80 2.06 12.05
N ILE A 78 -1.56 1.58 12.13
CA ILE A 78 -1.25 0.18 11.82
C ILE A 78 -1.99 -0.77 12.76
N PRO A 79 -2.41 -1.95 12.28
CA PRO A 79 -3.20 -2.86 13.08
C PRO A 79 -2.32 -3.63 14.05
N ASN A 80 -2.85 -3.95 15.23
CA ASN A 80 -2.09 -4.67 16.26
C ASN A 80 -1.65 -6.09 15.84
N ASN A 81 -2.22 -6.62 14.75
CA ASN A 81 -1.93 -7.94 14.23
C ASN A 81 -0.82 -7.96 13.16
N ILE A 82 -0.08 -6.87 12.93
CA ILE A 82 1.07 -6.95 12.04
C ILE A 82 2.15 -7.88 12.63
N PRO A 83 2.93 -8.57 11.77
CA PRO A 83 4.09 -9.30 12.22
C PRO A 83 5.12 -8.38 12.88
N LYS A 84 5.66 -8.80 14.03
CA LYS A 84 6.76 -8.11 14.74
C LYS A 84 6.45 -6.64 15.11
N LEU A 85 5.20 -6.32 15.44
CA LEU A 85 4.77 -4.99 15.90
C LEU A 85 5.71 -4.37 16.95
N HIS A 86 6.17 -5.16 17.92
CA HIS A 86 7.09 -4.74 18.99
C HIS A 86 8.46 -4.24 18.52
N LYS A 87 8.83 -4.46 17.25
CA LYS A 87 10.10 -3.99 16.67
C LYS A 87 9.95 -2.66 15.94
N LEU A 88 8.72 -2.16 15.79
CA LEU A 88 8.50 -0.88 15.18
C LEU A 88 8.89 0.25 16.15
N PRO A 89 9.48 1.34 15.64
CA PRO A 89 9.80 2.49 16.49
C PRO A 89 8.55 3.03 17.17
N SER A 90 8.68 3.55 18.38
CA SER A 90 7.53 4.18 19.04
C SER A 90 7.03 5.34 18.17
N PRO A 91 5.71 5.48 17.93
CA PRO A 91 5.18 6.70 17.32
C PRO A 91 5.60 7.89 18.20
N SER A 92 6.25 8.88 17.57
CA SER A 92 6.71 10.12 18.19
C SER A 92 5.56 11.02 18.61
#